data_AF-X0VYA4-F1
#
_entry.id   AF-X0VYA4-F1
#
_cell.length_a   1.000
_cell.length_b   1.000
_cell.length_c   1.000
_cell.angle_alpha   90.00
_cell.angle_beta   90.00
_cell.angle_gamma   90.00
#
_symmetry.space_group_name_H-M   'P 1'
#
loop_
_entity.id
_entity.type
_entity.pdbx_description
1 polymer ?
#
loop_
_entity_poly.entity_id
_entity_poly.type
_entity_poly.pdbx_seq_one_letter_code
_entity_poly.pdbx_strand_id
1 'polypeptide(L)'
;GSNSGDATISLCSSISDVEGSISVGGLVGYNVNATISTCDSMAVVTASVESAGGLVGMNLGEISYCYSRGHVSGHSNVGGLVGTNCVGKISPSSSIYYIGDVFDSYSTVTVDGYSSPKTSEFSQASTQWSR
;
A
#
# COMPACT_ATOMS: atom_id res chain seq x y z
N GLY A 1 7.42 -7.16 7.57
CA GLY A 1 6.87 -8.52 7.34
C GLY A 1 6.24 -8.61 5.98
N SER A 2 5.92 -9.81 5.49
CA SER A 2 5.32 -10.04 4.18
C SER A 2 3.99 -10.78 4.30
N ASN A 3 2.99 -10.35 3.53
CA ASN A 3 1.73 -11.03 3.31
C ASN A 3 1.80 -11.70 1.93
N SER A 4 1.54 -13.00 1.83
CA SER A 4 1.75 -13.73 0.57
C SER A 4 0.78 -14.89 0.36
N GLY A 5 0.41 -15.16 -0.89
CA GLY A 5 -0.58 -16.17 -1.24
C GLY A 5 -1.99 -15.79 -0.76
N ASP A 6 -2.91 -16.74 -0.62
CA ASP A 6 -4.32 -16.46 -0.25
C ASP A 6 -4.49 -15.92 1.21
N ALA A 7 -3.42 -15.46 1.84
CA ALA A 7 -3.42 -14.80 3.12
C ALA A 7 -4.19 -13.47 3.08
N THR A 8 -4.95 -13.22 4.15
CA THR A 8 -5.73 -12.00 4.31
C THR A 8 -5.34 -11.31 5.60
N ILE A 9 -4.99 -10.03 5.51
CA ILE A 9 -4.85 -9.14 6.65
C ILE A 9 -6.06 -8.21 6.63
N SER A 10 -6.87 -8.26 7.68
CA SER A 10 -8.05 -7.41 7.77
C SER A 10 -8.32 -6.95 9.19
N LEU A 11 -9.01 -5.80 9.32
CA LEU A 11 -9.42 -5.23 10.61
C LEU A 11 -8.24 -4.99 11.56
N CYS A 12 -7.10 -4.61 11.00
CA CYS A 12 -5.86 -4.36 11.74
C CYS A 12 -5.51 -2.87 11.76
N SER A 13 -4.89 -2.43 12.85
CA SER A 13 -4.36 -1.08 13.03
C SER A 13 -2.89 -1.15 13.42
N SER A 14 -2.05 -0.27 12.87
CA SER A 14 -0.68 -0.09 13.32
C SER A 14 -0.39 1.38 13.68
N ILE A 15 0.37 1.59 14.75
CA ILE A 15 0.67 2.94 15.27
C ILE A 15 2.16 3.17 15.55
N SER A 16 2.96 2.11 15.50
CA SER A 16 4.37 2.16 15.90
C SER A 16 5.27 2.66 14.79
N ASP A 17 6.39 3.27 15.15
CA ASP A 17 7.40 3.70 14.19
C ASP A 17 8.08 2.48 13.55
N VAL A 18 8.21 2.51 12.22
CA VAL A 18 8.79 1.43 11.42
C VAL A 18 9.96 1.98 10.61
N GLU A 19 11.15 1.50 10.93
CA GLU A 19 12.37 1.81 10.20
C GLU A 19 12.87 0.58 9.43
N GLY A 20 13.30 0.79 8.19
CA GLY A 20 13.90 -0.26 7.38
C GLY A 20 14.69 0.29 6.20
N SER A 21 15.31 -0.61 5.45
CA SER A 21 16.08 -0.24 4.26
C SER A 21 15.24 -0.31 2.98
N ILE A 22 14.56 -1.43 2.77
CA ILE A 22 13.89 -1.78 1.51
C ILE A 22 12.44 -2.16 1.79
N SER A 23 11.51 -1.58 1.02
CA SER A 23 10.06 -1.87 1.07
C SER A 23 9.49 -1.87 2.48
N VAL A 24 9.49 -0.68 3.09
CA VAL A 24 9.03 -0.46 4.45
C VAL A 24 7.57 -0.01 4.39
N GLY A 25 6.71 -0.72 5.11
CA GLY A 25 5.31 -0.35 5.27
C GLY A 25 4.91 -0.33 6.74
N GLY A 26 4.04 0.61 7.11
CA GLY A 26 3.56 0.75 8.48
C GLY A 26 2.79 -0.46 9.00
N LEU A 27 2.19 -1.25 8.12
CA LEU A 27 1.54 -2.52 8.45
C LEU A 27 2.27 -3.71 7.80
N VAL A 28 2.59 -3.61 6.51
CA VAL A 28 3.18 -4.72 5.74
C VAL A 28 4.31 -4.21 4.85
N GLY A 29 5.44 -4.90 4.82
CA GLY A 29 6.54 -4.58 3.90
C GLY A 29 6.20 -4.98 2.46
N TYR A 30 5.80 -6.24 2.26
CA TYR A 30 5.42 -6.79 0.95
C TYR A 30 4.05 -7.44 0.99
N ASN A 31 3.16 -7.08 0.07
CA ASN A 31 1.90 -7.78 -0.17
C ASN A 31 1.97 -8.47 -1.53
N VAL A 32 2.00 -9.81 -1.58
CA VAL A 32 2.28 -10.56 -2.82
C VAL A 32 1.21 -11.60 -3.08
N ASN A 33 0.35 -11.36 -4.09
CA ASN A 33 -0.79 -12.24 -4.39
C ASN A 33 -1.66 -12.51 -3.14
N ALA A 34 -1.85 -11.50 -2.30
CA ALA A 34 -2.54 -11.58 -1.01
C ALA A 34 -3.43 -10.36 -0.82
N THR A 35 -4.38 -10.45 0.13
CA THR A 35 -5.38 -9.39 0.35
C THR A 35 -5.10 -8.64 1.63
N ILE A 36 -5.16 -7.30 1.57
CA ILE A 36 -5.18 -6.42 2.74
C ILE A 36 -6.46 -5.59 2.66
N SER A 37 -7.34 -5.69 3.66
CA SER A 37 -8.61 -4.98 3.61
C SER A 37 -9.03 -4.39 4.94
N THR A 38 -9.70 -3.23 4.92
CA THR A 38 -10.23 -2.60 6.14
C THR A 38 -9.18 -2.43 7.24
N CYS A 39 -7.99 -1.93 6.87
CA CYS A 39 -6.89 -1.72 7.80
C CYS A 39 -6.49 -0.24 7.87
N ASP A 40 -5.94 0.17 9.01
CA ASP A 40 -5.44 1.51 9.21
C ASP A 40 -3.99 1.53 9.70
N SER A 41 -3.25 2.57 9.33
CA SER A 41 -1.88 2.79 9.81
C SER A 41 -1.65 4.25 10.16
N MET A 42 -1.27 4.49 11.41
CA MET A 42 -0.76 5.75 11.93
C MET A 42 0.76 5.70 12.16
N ALA A 43 1.42 4.62 11.75
CA ALA A 43 2.85 4.42 11.89
C ALA A 43 3.67 5.52 11.19
N VAL A 44 4.72 6.01 11.86
CA VAL A 44 5.76 6.78 11.17
C VAL A 44 6.67 5.80 10.45
N VAL A 45 6.84 5.96 9.14
CA VAL A 45 7.60 5.02 8.31
C VAL A 45 8.82 5.70 7.73
N THR A 46 9.99 5.08 7.90
CA THR A 46 11.26 5.57 7.36
C THR A 46 11.95 4.46 6.57
N ALA A 47 12.16 4.67 5.26
CA ALA A 47 12.94 3.77 4.42
C ALA A 47 14.26 4.42 3.96
N SER A 48 15.40 3.82 4.30
CA SER A 48 16.69 4.42 3.98
C SER A 48 17.17 4.20 2.54
N VAL A 49 16.60 3.25 1.78
CA VAL A 49 17.10 2.89 0.43
C VAL A 49 16.02 2.96 -0.65
N GLU A 50 14.94 2.19 -0.55
CA GLU A 50 14.00 2.03 -1.68
C GLU A 50 12.60 2.59 -1.41
N SER A 51 11.64 1.70 -1.14
CA SER A 51 10.22 2.02 -1.09
C SER A 51 9.74 2.22 0.33
N ALA A 52 8.99 3.29 0.57
CA ALA A 52 8.30 3.58 1.83
C ALA A 52 6.81 3.79 1.55
N GLY A 53 5.95 3.06 2.26
CA GLY A 53 4.50 3.26 2.21
C GLY A 53 3.91 3.40 3.60
N GLY A 54 2.92 4.28 3.77
CA GLY A 54 2.30 4.44 5.09
C GLY A 54 1.57 3.20 5.58
N LEU A 55 1.04 2.37 4.67
CA LEU A 55 0.44 1.07 4.99
C LEU A 55 1.30 -0.08 4.47
N VAL A 56 1.65 -0.04 3.17
CA VAL A 56 2.36 -1.13 2.48
C VAL A 56 3.59 -0.62 1.75
N GLY A 57 4.75 -1.24 1.97
CA GLY A 57 5.98 -0.88 1.25
C GLY A 57 5.90 -1.17 -0.24
N MET A 58 5.66 -2.43 -0.60
CA MET A 58 5.48 -2.91 -1.97
C MET A 58 4.22 -3.77 -2.09
N ASN A 59 3.39 -3.46 -3.08
CA ASN A 59 2.14 -4.15 -3.35
C ASN A 59 2.17 -4.86 -4.72
N LEU A 60 1.87 -6.16 -4.70
CA LEU A 60 1.59 -7.05 -5.83
C LEU A 60 0.32 -7.88 -5.56
N GLY A 61 -0.53 -7.41 -4.64
CA GLY A 61 -1.78 -8.03 -4.21
C GLY A 61 -2.87 -6.97 -4.01
N GLU A 62 -4.03 -7.39 -3.54
CA GLU A 62 -5.19 -6.49 -3.45
C GLU A 62 -5.14 -5.67 -2.15
N ILE A 63 -5.45 -4.38 -2.25
CA ILE A 63 -5.64 -3.48 -1.10
C ILE A 63 -6.99 -2.77 -1.23
N SER A 64 -7.84 -2.90 -0.21
CA SER A 64 -9.17 -2.29 -0.21
C SER A 64 -9.59 -1.71 1.13
N TYR A 65 -10.35 -0.59 1.13
CA TYR A 65 -10.84 0.04 2.35
C TYR A 65 -9.77 0.37 3.40
N CYS A 66 -8.54 0.65 2.98
CA CYS A 66 -7.42 0.89 3.89
C CYS A 66 -6.98 2.35 3.96
N TYR A 67 -6.46 2.75 5.12
CA TYR A 67 -6.14 4.16 5.38
C TYR A 67 -4.76 4.32 6.01
N SER A 68 -4.04 5.37 5.62
CA SER A 68 -2.80 5.76 6.30
C SER A 68 -2.79 7.23 6.71
N ARG A 69 -2.19 7.50 7.88
CA ARG A 69 -2.16 8.82 8.54
C ARG A 69 -0.81 9.18 9.17
N GLY A 70 0.07 8.22 9.41
CA GLY A 70 1.40 8.48 9.97
C GLY A 70 2.39 8.99 8.92
N HIS A 71 3.36 9.81 9.34
CA HIS A 71 4.34 10.43 8.44
C HIS A 71 5.19 9.37 7.72
N VAL A 72 5.50 9.58 6.44
CA VAL A 72 6.29 8.62 5.65
C VAL A 72 7.46 9.35 5.01
N SER A 73 8.67 8.85 5.25
CA SER A 73 9.90 9.35 4.67
C SER A 73 10.68 8.24 3.98
N GLY A 74 11.34 8.58 2.86
CA GLY A 74 12.19 7.60 2.18
C GLY A 74 13.01 8.13 1.01
N HIS A 75 13.94 7.31 0.52
CA HIS A 75 14.92 7.76 -0.46
C HIS A 75 14.48 7.62 -1.92
N SER A 76 13.78 6.55 -2.30
CA SER A 76 13.37 6.33 -3.69
C SER A 76 11.86 6.52 -3.85
N ASN A 77 11.06 5.48 -3.62
CA ASN A 77 9.64 5.42 -3.94
C ASN A 77 8.82 5.61 -2.68
N VAL A 78 8.33 6.83 -2.46
CA VAL A 78 7.64 7.19 -1.23
C VAL A 78 6.19 7.49 -1.54
N GLY A 79 5.29 6.68 -0.99
CA GLY A 79 3.85 6.83 -1.18
C GLY A 79 3.10 6.90 0.14
N GLY A 80 2.06 7.73 0.18
CA GLY A 80 1.29 7.93 1.40
C GLY A 80 0.64 6.63 1.89
N LEU A 81 0.06 5.83 0.99
CA LEU A 81 -0.55 4.54 1.30
C LEU A 81 0.37 3.36 0.94
N VAL A 82 0.82 3.32 -0.32
CA VAL A 82 1.68 2.28 -0.88
C VAL A 82 2.92 2.91 -1.47
N GLY A 83 4.12 2.40 -1.15
CA GLY A 83 5.38 2.92 -1.70
C GLY A 83 5.57 2.57 -3.18
N THR A 84 5.52 1.27 -3.48
CA THR A 84 5.58 0.75 -4.87
C THR A 84 4.39 -0.15 -5.12
N ASN A 85 3.60 0.15 -6.15
CA ASN A 85 2.47 -0.67 -6.57
C ASN A 85 2.73 -1.30 -7.94
N CYS A 86 2.87 -2.62 -7.99
CA CYS A 86 3.07 -3.38 -9.22
C CYS A 86 1.73 -3.94 -9.70
N VAL A 87 1.11 -3.25 -10.65
CA VAL A 87 -0.10 -3.73 -11.31
C VAL A 87 0.28 -4.72 -12.40
N GLY A 88 0.02 -6.01 -12.20
CA GLY A 88 0.16 -7.04 -13.22
C GLY A 88 -1.10 -7.11 -14.08
N LYS A 89 -0.95 -7.14 -15.41
CA LYS A 89 -2.08 -7.42 -16.30
C LYS A 89 -2.56 -8.85 -16.06
N ILE A 90 -3.88 -9.01 -15.85
CA ILE A 90 -4.57 -10.30 -15.99
C ILE A 90 -4.47 -10.70 -17.47
N SER A 91 -3.41 -11.43 -17.81
CA SER A 91 -3.30 -12.08 -19.11
C SER A 91 -4.03 -13.41 -19.01
N PRO A 92 -5.13 -13.65 -19.75
CA PRO A 92 -5.86 -14.92 -19.70
C PRO A 92 -5.01 -16.13 -20.14
N SER A 93 -3.82 -15.90 -20.69
CA SER A 93 -2.84 -16.92 -21.10
C SER A 93 -1.70 -17.17 -20.09
N SER A 94 -1.67 -16.46 -18.97
CA SER A 94 -0.59 -16.55 -17.98
C SER A 94 -1.19 -16.92 -16.63
N SER A 95 -0.83 -18.07 -16.07
CA SER A 95 -1.28 -18.54 -14.75
C SER A 95 -0.74 -17.70 -13.57
N ILE A 96 -0.40 -16.43 -13.80
CA ILE A 96 0.21 -15.54 -12.82
C ILE A 96 -0.77 -14.40 -12.55
N TYR A 97 -1.44 -14.47 -11.40
CA TYR A 97 -2.33 -13.44 -10.87
C TYR A 97 -1.50 -12.48 -9.99
N TYR A 98 -1.18 -11.30 -10.51
CA TYR A 98 -0.71 -10.18 -9.68
C TYR A 98 -1.71 -9.04 -9.80
N ILE A 99 -2.73 -9.07 -8.95
CA ILE A 99 -3.71 -8.00 -8.80
C ILE A 99 -3.11 -6.95 -7.88
N GLY A 100 -2.30 -6.02 -8.38
CA GLY A 100 -1.82 -4.86 -7.62
C GLY A 100 -2.91 -3.80 -7.44
N ASP A 101 -4.17 -4.21 -7.31
CA ASP A 101 -5.30 -3.30 -7.29
C ASP A 101 -5.43 -2.64 -5.92
N VAL A 102 -5.59 -1.32 -5.95
CA VAL A 102 -5.81 -0.50 -4.75
C VAL A 102 -7.08 0.31 -4.99
N PHE A 103 -8.13 0.01 -4.24
CA PHE A 103 -9.43 0.69 -4.37
C PHE A 103 -10.02 1.06 -3.00
N ASP A 104 -10.85 2.10 -2.98
CA ASP A 104 -11.50 2.61 -1.76
C ASP A 104 -10.54 2.85 -0.58
N SER A 105 -9.26 3.11 -0.88
CA SER A 105 -8.18 3.25 0.09
C SER A 105 -7.46 4.57 -0.14
N TYR A 106 -7.12 5.28 0.93
CA TYR A 106 -6.49 6.60 0.80
C TYR A 106 -5.48 6.91 1.90
N SER A 107 -4.65 7.91 1.64
CA SER A 107 -3.70 8.44 2.60
C SER A 107 -3.99 9.92 2.85
N THR A 108 -3.89 10.34 4.11
CA THR A 108 -3.89 11.77 4.48
C THR A 108 -2.51 12.23 4.96
N VAL A 109 -1.46 11.51 4.57
CA VAL A 109 -0.10 11.62 5.09
C VAL A 109 0.71 12.71 4.36
N THR A 110 1.61 13.37 5.09
CA THR A 110 2.72 14.11 4.50
C THR A 110 3.87 13.16 4.18
N VAL A 111 4.29 13.13 2.91
CA VAL A 111 5.35 12.26 2.39
C VAL A 111 6.58 13.07 2.04
N ASP A 112 7.72 12.70 2.63
CA ASP A 112 9.03 13.29 2.36
C ASP A 112 9.89 12.30 1.58
N GLY A 113 10.04 12.50 0.26
CA GLY A 113 10.78 11.58 -0.61
C GLY A 113 11.32 12.21 -1.89
N TYR A 114 12.41 11.62 -2.42
CA TYR A 114 13.17 12.16 -3.56
C TYR A 114 12.54 11.87 -4.93
N SER A 115 11.61 10.91 -5.05
CA SER A 115 10.82 10.71 -6.27
C SER A 115 9.31 10.76 -5.96
N SER A 116 8.71 11.91 -6.22
CA SER A 116 7.27 12.14 -6.06
C SER A 116 6.46 11.33 -7.10
N PRO A 117 5.36 10.70 -6.67
CA PRO A 117 4.08 11.29 -7.01
C PRO A 117 3.34 11.68 -5.73
N LYS A 118 3.06 12.98 -5.59
CA LYS A 118 2.08 13.47 -4.63
C LYS A 118 0.71 12.99 -5.10
N THR A 119 0.19 11.90 -4.55
CA THR A 119 -1.21 11.51 -4.75
C THR A 119 -1.93 11.53 -3.40
N SER A 120 -2.31 12.74 -2.99
CA SER A 120 -3.69 12.96 -2.59
C SER A 120 -4.53 13.09 -3.88
N GLU A 121 -5.82 12.73 -3.86
CA GLU A 121 -6.80 12.76 -4.98
C GLU A 121 -6.76 11.48 -5.86
N PHE A 122 -7.77 10.60 -5.86
CA PHE A 122 -9.20 10.87 -6.06
C PHE A 122 -10.11 9.99 -5.18
N SER A 123 -10.94 10.64 -4.37
CA SER A 123 -12.27 10.14 -4.03
C SER A 123 -13.20 10.41 -5.21
N GLN A 124 -13.63 9.34 -5.91
CA GLN A 124 -14.96 9.13 -6.50
C GLN A 124 -14.92 8.05 -7.57
N ALA A 125 -15.31 6.82 -7.22
CA ALA A 125 -16.01 5.92 -8.12
C ALA A 125 -16.98 5.03 -7.34
N SER A 126 -17.87 5.67 -6.57
CA SER A 126 -19.18 5.07 -6.31
C SER A 126 -19.97 5.10 -7.63
N THR A 127 -19.65 4.19 -8.56
CA THR A 127 -20.63 3.84 -9.59
C THR A 127 -21.55 2.81 -8.95
N GLN A 128 -22.68 3.32 -8.46
CA GLN A 128 -23.80 2.53 -7.99
C GLN A 128 -24.11 1.40 -9.00
N TRP A 129 -24.12 0.15 -8.52
CA TRP A 129 -24.96 -0.86 -9.14
C TRP A 129 -26.41 -0.54 -8.79
N SER A 130 -27.23 -0.27 -9.80
CA SER A 130 -28.69 -0.44 -9.68
C SER A 130 -29.29 -0.88 -11.01
N ARG A 131 -29.60 -2.19 -11.06
CA ARG A 131 -30.50 -2.93 -11.98
C ARG A 131 -30.17 -2.97 -13.46
#